data_AF-A0A2V6FAP6-F1
#
_entry.id   AF-A0A2V6FAP6-F1
#
_cell.length_a   1.000
_cell.length_b   1.000
_cell.length_c   1.000
_cell.angle_alpha   90.00
_cell.angle_beta   90.00
_cell.angle_gamma   90.00
#
_symmetry.space_group_name_H-M   'P 1'
#
loop_
_entity.id
_entity.type
_entity.pdbx_description
1 polymer ?
#
loop_
_entity_poly.entity_id
_entity_poly.type
_entity_poly.pdbx_seq_one_letter_code
_entity_poly.pdbx_strand_id
1 'polypeptide(L)'
;MGYLQRNAHKRVNPRQVLSEAKSIICLAASYAVQSPESKLQSVPADGRSTVRGRESDTPHSPFRTPQFPGFVARYARYADYHEVLGERLKPLTEFVNRSGDPGTRSLWYVDTGPLLER
;
A
#
# COMPACT_ATOMS: atom_id res chain seq x y z
N MET A 1 -1.32 4.68 -18.62
CA MET A 1 -1.72 3.60 -17.68
C MET A 1 -1.90 2.25 -18.40
N GLY A 2 -0.88 1.73 -19.09
CA GLY A 2 -1.00 0.47 -19.87
C GLY A 2 -0.59 -0.80 -19.13
N TYR A 3 -0.16 -0.70 -17.87
CA TYR A 3 0.40 -1.83 -17.13
C TYR A 3 -0.64 -2.93 -16.85
N LEU A 4 -1.89 -2.55 -16.55
CA LEU A 4 -2.97 -3.51 -16.30
C LEU A 4 -3.35 -4.33 -17.55
N GLN A 5 -3.28 -3.70 -18.72
CA GLN A 5 -3.75 -4.30 -19.98
C GLN A 5 -2.76 -5.36 -20.52
N ARG A 6 -1.46 -5.21 -20.26
CA ARG A 6 -0.39 -6.07 -20.80
C ARG A 6 -0.59 -7.57 -20.52
N ASN A 7 -1.16 -7.93 -19.37
CA ASN A 7 -1.34 -9.32 -18.95
C ASN A 7 -2.80 -9.65 -18.62
N ALA A 8 -3.77 -8.96 -19.24
CA ALA A 8 -5.18 -9.12 -18.89
C ALA A 8 -5.68 -10.58 -19.01
N HIS A 9 -5.23 -11.31 -20.03
CA HIS A 9 -5.57 -12.72 -20.25
C HIS A 9 -5.13 -13.64 -19.09
N LYS A 10 -4.00 -13.34 -18.45
CA LYS A 10 -3.48 -14.11 -17.31
C LYS A 10 -4.27 -13.93 -16.02
N ARG A 11 -5.12 -12.89 -15.93
CA ARG A 11 -5.93 -12.58 -14.73
C ARG A 11 -7.06 -13.58 -14.49
N VAL A 12 -7.61 -14.12 -15.56
CA VAL A 12 -8.81 -14.98 -15.52
C VAL A 12 -8.46 -16.47 -15.53
N ASN A 13 -7.23 -16.82 -15.88
CA ASN A 13 -6.78 -18.22 -15.95
C ASN A 13 -5.41 -18.38 -15.27
N PRO A 14 -5.38 -18.82 -14.00
CA PRO A 14 -4.14 -19.05 -13.24
C PRO A 14 -3.16 -20.02 -13.92
N ARG A 15 -3.64 -20.91 -14.79
CA ARG A 15 -2.78 -21.85 -15.53
C ARG A 15 -1.86 -21.16 -16.54
N GLN A 16 -2.18 -19.93 -16.94
CA GLN A 16 -1.30 -19.10 -17.78
C GLN A 16 -0.17 -18.44 -16.97
N VAL A 17 -0.21 -18.55 -15.64
CA VAL A 17 0.76 -18.00 -14.70
C VAL A 17 1.64 -19.12 -14.13
N LEU A 18 1.01 -20.21 -13.69
CA LEU A 18 1.68 -21.44 -13.25
C LEU A 18 0.98 -22.63 -13.90
N SER A 19 1.71 -23.38 -14.73
CA SER A 19 1.17 -24.58 -15.38
C SER A 19 0.52 -25.52 -14.38
N GLU A 20 -0.64 -26.06 -14.74
CA GLU A 20 -1.42 -26.99 -13.92
C GLU A 20 -1.92 -26.44 -12.57
N ALA A 21 -1.88 -25.12 -12.35
CA ALA A 21 -2.46 -24.51 -11.15
C ALA A 21 -3.90 -25.02 -10.89
N LYS A 22 -4.11 -25.55 -9.67
CA LYS A 22 -5.38 -26.15 -9.20
C LYS A 22 -6.09 -25.29 -8.16
N SER A 23 -5.34 -24.44 -7.45
CA SER A 23 -5.86 -23.62 -6.36
C SER A 23 -5.10 -22.30 -6.26
N ILE A 24 -5.69 -21.34 -5.55
CA ILE A 24 -5.09 -20.06 -5.17
C ILE A 24 -5.28 -19.91 -3.67
N ILE A 25 -4.22 -19.49 -2.96
CA ILE A 25 -4.27 -19.18 -1.53
C ILE A 25 -4.19 -17.67 -1.39
N CYS A 26 -5.25 -17.04 -0.90
CA CYS A 26 -5.30 -15.60 -0.65
C CYS A 26 -4.96 -15.30 0.81
N LEU A 27 -4.10 -14.31 1.04
CA LEU A 27 -3.69 -13.89 2.37
C LEU A 27 -3.93 -12.39 2.53
N ALA A 28 -4.21 -11.97 3.75
CA ALA A 28 -4.38 -10.56 4.09
C ALA A 28 -3.54 -10.20 5.31
N ALA A 29 -2.91 -9.03 5.26
CA ALA A 29 -2.20 -8.45 6.38
C ALA A 29 -2.85 -7.12 6.75
N SER A 30 -3.22 -6.97 8.02
CA SER A 30 -3.76 -5.70 8.51
C SER A 30 -2.63 -4.69 8.70
N TYR A 31 -2.79 -3.51 8.11
CA TYR A 31 -1.99 -2.30 8.36
C TYR A 31 -2.82 -1.24 9.10
N ALA A 32 -3.90 -1.66 9.78
CA ALA A 32 -4.68 -0.76 10.60
C ALA A 32 -3.81 -0.25 11.76
N VAL A 33 -3.81 1.07 11.94
CA VAL A 33 -3.27 1.67 13.16
C VAL A 33 -4.23 1.31 14.28
N GLN A 34 -3.82 0.40 15.18
CA GLN A 34 -4.44 0.34 16.50
C GLN A 34 -3.79 1.46 17.31
N SER A 35 -4.46 2.60 17.42
CA SER A 35 -4.14 3.55 18.48
C SER A 35 -5.41 3.78 19.29
N PRO A 36 -5.41 3.56 20.61
CA PRO A 36 -6.19 4.45 21.45
C PRO A 36 -5.60 5.85 21.22
N GLU A 37 -6.43 6.79 20.77
CA GLU A 37 -6.10 8.22 20.69
C GLU A 37 -5.13 8.67 19.58
N SER A 38 -5.37 8.31 18.31
CA SER A 38 -5.01 9.25 17.24
C SER A 38 -6.12 10.30 17.15
N LYS A 39 -6.08 11.31 18.02
CA LYS A 39 -6.72 12.59 17.69
C LYS A 39 -6.05 13.05 16.38
N LEU A 40 -6.71 12.78 15.26
CA LEU A 40 -6.68 13.72 14.15
C LEU A 40 -7.00 15.06 14.82
N GLN A 41 -5.97 15.87 15.07
CA GLN A 41 -6.17 17.25 15.43
C GLN A 41 -6.89 17.85 14.23
N SER A 42 -8.21 17.84 14.29
CA SER A 42 -9.05 18.75 13.54
C SER A 42 -8.55 20.13 13.95
N VAL A 43 -7.71 20.72 13.12
CA VAL A 43 -7.38 22.14 13.23
C VAL A 43 -8.74 22.85 13.24
N PRO A 44 -9.06 23.68 14.25
CA PRO A 44 -10.32 24.40 14.26
C PRO A 44 -10.40 25.24 12.99
N ALA A 45 -11.53 25.17 12.29
CA ALA A 45 -11.80 25.93 11.08
C ALA A 45 -12.03 27.43 11.34
N ASP A 46 -11.44 27.99 12.40
CA ASP A 46 -11.63 29.38 12.78
C ASP A 46 -10.33 30.16 12.56
N GLY A 47 -10.25 30.79 11.40
CA GLY A 47 -9.19 31.70 10.98
C GLY A 47 -9.15 33.01 11.77
N ARG A 48 -8.94 32.95 13.10
CA ARG A 48 -8.61 34.15 13.89
C ARG A 48 -7.13 34.17 14.24
N SER A 49 -6.40 34.84 13.36
CA SER A 49 -5.06 35.35 13.59
C SER A 49 -5.08 36.41 14.70
N THR A 50 -4.73 36.04 15.93
CA THR A 50 -4.38 37.02 16.98
C THR A 50 -2.88 37.33 16.87
N VAL A 51 -2.53 38.26 15.98
CA VAL A 51 -1.20 38.88 15.95
C VAL A 51 -1.24 40.08 16.90
N ARG A 52 -0.59 39.96 18.07
CA ARG A 52 -0.05 41.13 18.79
C ARG A 52 1.29 41.47 18.18
N GLY A 53 1.50 42.76 17.95
CA GLY A 53 2.42 43.31 16.96
C GLY A 53 3.91 43.13 17.21
N ARG A 54 4.64 43.14 16.10
CA ARG A 54 5.81 44.01 15.87
C ARG A 54 6.02 44.11 14.36
N GLU A 55 5.83 45.30 13.82
CA GLU A 55 6.08 45.62 12.42
C GLU A 55 7.59 45.66 12.18
N SER A 56 8.09 44.81 11.28
CA SER A 56 9.40 44.95 10.67
C SER A 56 9.22 44.79 9.16
N ASP A 57 9.36 45.91 8.46
CA ASP A 57 9.25 46.06 7.01
C ASP A 57 10.13 45.06 6.25
N THR A 58 9.50 44.08 5.62
CA THR A 58 10.04 43.35 4.47
C THR A 58 8.89 43.11 3.48
N PRO A 59 9.08 43.27 2.16
CA PRO A 59 8.00 43.10 1.20
C PRO A 59 7.56 41.63 1.16
N HIS A 60 6.40 41.35 1.75
CA HIS A 60 5.83 40.00 1.85
C HIS A 60 5.25 39.61 0.48
N SER A 61 5.76 38.53 -0.11
CA SER A 61 5.21 37.93 -1.33
C SER A 61 3.71 37.62 -1.16
N PRO A 62 2.83 37.95 -2.13
CA PRO A 62 1.37 37.83 -1.98
C PRO A 62 0.84 36.39 -2.01
N PHE A 63 1.72 35.39 -2.16
CA PHE A 63 1.33 33.98 -2.22
C PHE A 63 1.75 33.23 -0.94
N ARG A 64 1.00 33.41 0.16
CA ARG A 64 1.03 32.44 1.27
C ARG A 64 0.22 31.21 0.84
N THR A 65 0.89 30.17 0.36
CA THR A 65 0.28 28.85 0.21
C THR A 65 -0.16 28.34 1.59
N PRO A 66 -1.40 27.85 1.76
CA PRO A 66 -1.83 27.24 3.01
C PRO A 66 -0.93 26.04 3.33
N GLN A 67 -0.32 26.05 4.51
CA GLN A 67 0.54 24.96 5.01
C GLN A 67 -0.30 23.80 5.55
N PHE A 68 -1.24 23.28 4.76
CA PHE A 68 -1.87 22.02 5.13
C PHE A 68 -0.92 20.88 4.77
N PRO A 69 -0.46 20.07 5.75
CA PRO A 69 0.31 18.88 5.41
C PRO A 69 -0.59 17.96 4.56
N GLY A 70 -0.12 17.60 3.37
CA GLY A 70 -0.81 16.65 2.52
C GLY A 70 -0.93 15.28 3.22
N PHE A 71 -2.04 14.58 2.99
CA PHE A 71 -2.24 13.25 3.56
C PHE A 71 -1.66 12.18 2.63
N VAL A 72 -0.72 11.37 3.15
CA VAL A 72 -0.25 10.16 2.48
C VAL A 72 -1.20 8.99 2.78
N ALA A 73 -1.54 8.19 1.77
CA ALA A 73 -2.38 7.00 1.94
C ALA A 73 -1.77 6.03 2.97
N ARG A 74 -2.60 5.39 3.80
CA ARG A 74 -2.13 4.60 4.96
C ARG A 74 -1.14 3.49 4.58
N TYR A 75 -1.38 2.80 3.45
CA TYR A 75 -0.51 1.72 2.98
C TYR A 75 0.91 2.20 2.61
N ALA A 76 1.08 3.49 2.31
CA ALA A 76 2.35 4.10 1.91
C ALA A 76 3.08 4.81 3.07
N ARG A 77 2.61 4.64 4.31
CA ARG A 77 3.21 5.27 5.50
C ARG A 77 4.27 4.41 6.21
N TYR A 78 4.36 3.15 5.84
CA TYR A 78 5.25 2.16 6.48
C TYR A 78 6.32 1.70 5.49
N ALA A 79 7.13 0.72 5.90
CA ALA A 79 8.00 -0.02 4.98
C ALA A 79 7.21 -0.53 3.77
N ASP A 80 7.86 -0.63 2.61
CA ASP A 80 7.23 -1.09 1.39
C ASP A 80 6.63 -2.49 1.60
N TYR A 81 5.31 -2.61 1.43
CA TYR A 81 4.62 -3.88 1.66
C TYR A 81 5.08 -4.96 0.68
N HIS A 82 5.60 -4.59 -0.50
CA HIS A 82 6.15 -5.56 -1.44
C HIS A 82 7.33 -6.32 -0.84
N GLU A 83 8.21 -5.62 -0.10
CA GLU A 83 9.36 -6.21 0.57
C GLU A 83 8.89 -7.05 1.77
N VAL A 84 8.11 -6.43 2.67
CA VAL A 84 7.66 -7.08 3.91
C VAL A 84 6.83 -8.34 3.64
N LEU A 85 5.88 -8.28 2.70
CA LEU A 85 5.06 -9.44 2.35
C LEU A 85 5.86 -10.44 1.51
N GLY A 86 6.71 -9.98 0.58
CA GLY A 86 7.56 -10.85 -0.22
C GLY A 86 8.49 -11.73 0.62
N GLU A 87 9.10 -11.17 1.66
CA GLU A 87 9.94 -11.92 2.61
C GLU A 87 9.18 -13.03 3.36
N ARG A 88 7.89 -12.83 3.65
CA ARG A 88 7.03 -13.81 4.33
C ARG A 88 6.43 -14.84 3.37
N LEU A 89 6.14 -14.43 2.13
CA LEU A 89 5.56 -15.30 1.11
C LEU A 89 6.56 -16.35 0.60
N LYS A 90 7.86 -16.02 0.54
CA LYS A 90 8.92 -16.97 0.16
C LYS A 90 8.93 -18.25 1.02
N PRO A 91 9.10 -18.19 2.36
CA PRO A 91 9.12 -19.38 3.19
C PRO A 91 7.77 -20.11 3.22
N LEU A 92 6.64 -19.39 3.12
CA LEU A 92 5.34 -20.03 3.00
C LEU A 92 5.22 -20.84 1.70
N THR A 93 5.72 -20.30 0.58
CA THR A 93 5.74 -21.01 -0.71
C THR A 93 6.57 -22.29 -0.63
N GLU A 94 7.75 -22.21 0.00
CA GLU A 94 8.61 -23.37 0.23
C GLU A 94 7.95 -24.40 1.15
N PHE A 95 7.25 -23.94 2.19
CA PHE A 95 6.47 -24.81 3.06
C PHE A 95 5.39 -25.57 2.28
N VAL A 96 4.55 -24.87 1.51
CA VAL A 96 3.49 -25.50 0.71
C VAL A 96 4.06 -26.51 -0.28
N ASN A 97 5.17 -26.18 -0.96
CA ASN A 97 5.82 -27.09 -1.91
C ASN A 97 6.32 -28.38 -1.25
N ARG A 98 6.84 -28.29 -0.02
CA ARG A 98 7.34 -29.46 0.73
C ARG A 98 6.22 -30.27 1.39
N SER A 99 5.10 -29.64 1.72
CA SER A 99 3.97 -30.30 2.38
C SER A 99 3.03 -31.01 1.40
N GLY A 100 3.10 -30.68 0.10
CA GLY A 100 2.31 -31.34 -0.93
C GLY A 100 2.94 -32.62 -1.48
N ASP A 101 2.23 -33.26 -2.39
CA ASP A 101 2.71 -34.43 -3.13
C ASP A 101 3.98 -34.11 -3.94
N PRO A 102 4.81 -35.11 -4.29
CA PRO A 102 5.94 -34.92 -5.19
C PRO A 102 5.54 -34.17 -6.47
N GLY A 103 6.27 -33.10 -6.77
CA GLY A 103 5.97 -32.22 -7.91
C GLY A 103 5.07 -31.02 -7.58
N THR A 104 4.60 -30.88 -6.34
CA THR A 104 3.89 -29.68 -5.89
C THR A 104 4.75 -28.44 -6.10
N ARG A 105 4.16 -27.44 -6.75
CA ARG A 105 4.78 -26.15 -7.05
C ARG A 105 3.80 -25.04 -6.76
N SER A 106 4.35 -23.95 -6.25
CA SER A 106 3.61 -22.74 -5.90
C SER A 106 4.39 -21.53 -6.38
N LEU A 107 3.66 -20.46 -6.70
CA LEU A 107 4.19 -19.18 -7.09
C LEU A 107 3.46 -18.10 -6.30
N TRP A 108 4.22 -17.16 -5.72
CA TRP A 108 3.67 -16.07 -4.92
C TRP A 108 3.74 -14.74 -5.69
N TYR A 109 2.80 -13.85 -5.36
CA TYR A 109 2.76 -12.48 -5.85
C TYR A 109 2.32 -11.54 -4.73
N VAL A 110 2.68 -10.26 -4.89
CA VAL A 110 2.16 -9.13 -4.11
C VAL A 110 2.08 -7.93 -5.06
N ASP A 111 0.87 -7.53 -5.47
CA ASP A 111 0.48 -6.37 -6.31
C ASP A 111 1.19 -6.19 -7.68
N THR A 112 2.21 -6.99 -7.95
CA THR A 112 3.06 -6.99 -9.15
C THR A 112 2.69 -8.12 -10.10
N GLY A 113 1.83 -9.04 -9.63
CA GLY A 113 1.42 -10.22 -10.36
C GLY A 113 0.32 -9.96 -11.40
N PRO A 114 0.13 -10.92 -12.32
CA PRO A 114 -0.95 -10.85 -13.28
C PRO A 114 -2.30 -11.28 -12.69
N LEU A 115 -2.38 -11.73 -11.43
CA LEU A 115 -3.66 -12.10 -10.79
C LEU A 115 -4.31 -10.87 -10.15
N LEU A 116 -5.64 -10.83 -10.15
CA LEU A 116 -6.39 -9.78 -9.47
C LEU A 116 -6.53 -10.15 -7.99
N GLU A 117 -6.06 -9.25 -7.12
CA GLU A 117 -6.08 -9.43 -5.66
C GLU A 117 -7.29 -8.72 -5.00
N ARG A 118 -8.35 -8.41 -5.77
CA ARG A 118 -9.54 -7.66 -5.35
C ARG A 118 -10.84 -8.34 -5.76
#